data_AF-A0A925IJ09-F1
#
_entry.id   AF-A0A925IJ09-F1
#
_cell.length_a   1.000
_cell.length_b   1.000
_cell.length_c   1.000
_cell.angle_alpha   90.00
_cell.angle_beta   90.00
_cell.angle_gamma   90.00
#
_symmetry.space_group_name_H-M   'P 1'
#
loop_
_entity.id
_entity.type
_entity.pdbx_description
1 polymer ?
#
loop_
_entity_poly.entity_id
_entity_poly.type
_entity_poly.pdbx_seq_one_letter_code
_entity_poly.pdbx_strand_id
1 'polypeptide(L)' 'ADYCLKEGLDFKQLLPLIQETASGLYKISPRDAQTGPAIRHDSETIHKHLELLKAHPQLKNLYILITESIQQLK' A
#
# COMPACT_ATOMS: atom_id res chain seq x y z
N ALA A 1 6.25 11.77 1.18
CA ALA A 1 7.57 11.96 1.80
C ALA A 1 7.45 12.20 3.31
N ASP A 2 6.52 13.05 3.75
CA ASP A 2 6.36 13.46 5.16
C ASP A 2 6.20 12.31 6.16
N TYR A 3 5.47 11.25 5.80
CA TYR A 3 5.34 10.07 6.65
C TYR A 3 6.70 9.38 6.85
N CYS A 4 7.43 9.09 5.77
CA CYS A 4 8.77 8.49 5.85
C CYS A 4 9.71 9.35 6.70
N LEU A 5 9.70 10.67 6.48
CA LEU A 5 10.53 11.59 7.25
C LEU A 5 10.23 11.53 8.76
N LYS A 6 8.94 11.48 9.14
CA LYS A 6 8.51 11.36 10.55
C LYS A 6 8.95 10.04 11.17
N GLU A 7 8.95 8.95 10.41
CA GLU A 7 9.39 7.63 10.84
C GLU A 7 10.92 7.41 10.70
N GLY A 8 11.69 8.44 10.35
CA GLY A 8 13.14 8.35 10.22
C GLY A 8 13.63 7.59 8.99
N LEU A 9 12.80 7.48 7.95
CA LEU A 9 13.08 6.78 6.70
C LEU A 9 13.33 7.77 5.55
N ASP A 10 14.36 7.52 4.74
CA ASP A 10 14.57 8.25 3.48
C ASP A 10 13.57 7.75 2.43
N PHE A 11 12.72 8.66 1.94
CA PHE A 11 11.75 8.36 0.89
C PHE A 11 12.40 7.73 -0.37
N LYS A 12 13.68 8.04 -0.64
CA LYS A 12 14.41 7.47 -1.78
C LYS A 12 14.49 5.94 -1.74
N GLN A 13 14.40 5.34 -0.55
CA GLN A 13 14.38 3.89 -0.39
C GLN A 13 13.14 3.24 -1.04
N LEU A 14 12.06 3.99 -1.25
CA LEU A 14 10.84 3.50 -1.90
C LEU A 14 10.88 3.63 -3.44
N LEU A 15 11.83 4.39 -3.99
CA LEU A 15 11.92 4.63 -5.44
C LEU A 15 12.04 3.34 -6.25
N PRO A 16 12.83 2.31 -5.85
CA PRO A 16 12.89 1.06 -6.58
C PRO A 16 11.53 0.36 -6.69
N LEU A 17 10.75 0.32 -5.61
CA LEU A 17 9.42 -0.29 -5.58
C LEU A 17 8.43 0.47 -6.47
N ILE A 18 8.47 1.81 -6.44
CA ILE A 18 7.63 2.66 -7.30
C ILE A 18 7.99 2.43 -8.77
N GLN A 19 9.28 2.38 -9.10
CA GLN A 19 9.76 2.17 -10.46
C GLN A 19 9.39 0.78 -10.98
N GLU A 20 9.57 -0.27 -10.17
CA GLU A 20 9.18 -1.63 -10.53
C GLU A 20 7.69 -1.73 -10.79
N THR A 21 6.86 -1.17 -9.90
CA THR A 21 5.40 -1.16 -10.03
C THR A 21 4.96 -0.45 -11.31
N ALA A 22 5.46 0.76 -11.57
CA ALA A 22 5.12 1.50 -12.78
C ALA A 22 5.59 0.80 -14.06
N SER A 23 6.79 0.20 -14.02
CA SER A 23 7.35 -0.53 -15.18
C SER A 23 6.60 -1.83 -15.46
N GLY A 24 6.06 -2.49 -14.43
CA GLY A 24 5.27 -3.72 -14.56
C GLY A 24 3.98 -3.54 -15.38
N LEU A 25 3.39 -2.34 -15.35
CA LEU A 25 2.15 -2.02 -16.08
C LEU A 25 2.28 -2.08 -17.61
N TYR A 26 3.50 -2.04 -18.16
CA TYR A 26 3.73 -2.25 -19.58
C TYR A 26 3.68 -3.73 -20.00
N LYS A 27 3.70 -4.66 -19.04
CA LYS A 27 3.79 -6.10 -19.27
C LYS A 27 2.52 -6.86 -18.92
N ILE A 28 1.83 -6.42 -17.86
CA ILE A 28 0.63 -7.06 -17.34
C ILE A 28 -0.42 -5.99 -17.02
N SER A 29 -1.70 -6.36 -17.10
CA SER A 29 -2.78 -5.41 -16.81
C SER A 29 -2.72 -4.97 -15.34
N PRO A 30 -3.19 -3.76 -14.99
CA PRO A 30 -3.21 -3.31 -13.59
C PRO A 30 -3.95 -4.27 -12.65
N ARG A 31 -5.01 -4.92 -13.15
CA ARG A 31 -5.77 -5.92 -12.39
C ARG A 31 -4.91 -7.14 -12.07
N ASP A 32 -4.18 -7.66 -13.04
CA ASP A 32 -3.33 -8.84 -12.87
C ASP A 32 -2.03 -8.52 -12.11
N ALA A 33 -1.58 -7.27 -12.18
CA ALA A 33 -0.42 -6.76 -11.44
C ALA A 33 -0.70 -6.54 -9.95
N GLN A 34 -1.96 -6.50 -9.53
CA GLN A 34 -2.33 -6.18 -8.16
C GLN A 34 -1.85 -7.28 -7.20
N THR A 35 -0.96 -6.90 -6.28
CA THR A 35 -0.46 -7.78 -5.22
C THR A 35 -0.72 -7.17 -3.84
N GLY A 36 -0.19 -7.79 -2.79
CA GLY A 36 -0.25 -7.29 -1.42
C GLY A 36 -1.34 -7.92 -0.54
N PRO A 37 -1.44 -7.49 0.72
CA PRO A 37 -2.32 -8.12 1.70
C PRO A 37 -3.81 -7.90 1.41
N ALA A 38 -4.18 -6.77 0.77
CA ALA A 38 -5.56 -6.45 0.44
C ALA A 38 -6.19 -7.51 -0.49
N ILE A 39 -5.58 -7.76 -1.67
CA ILE A 39 -6.10 -8.73 -2.66
C ILE A 39 -6.06 -10.18 -2.15
N ARG A 40 -5.12 -10.49 -1.23
CA ARG A 40 -5.03 -11.80 -0.56
C ARG A 40 -5.98 -11.96 0.62
N HIS A 41 -6.68 -10.90 1.03
CA HIS A 41 -7.47 -10.85 2.27
C HIS A 41 -6.65 -11.26 3.52
N ASP A 42 -5.40 -10.83 3.58
CA ASP A 42 -4.50 -11.06 4.72
C ASP A 42 -4.85 -10.09 5.86
N SER A 43 -5.85 -10.47 6.65
CA SER A 43 -6.38 -9.67 7.75
C SER A 43 -5.37 -9.42 8.86
N GLU A 44 -4.43 -10.34 9.09
CA GLU A 44 -3.40 -10.17 10.12
C GLU A 44 -2.45 -9.02 9.76
N THR A 45 -1.94 -9.02 8.53
CA THR A 45 -1.08 -7.94 8.03
C THR A 45 -1.83 -6.61 7.95
N ILE A 46 -3.09 -6.64 7.47
CA ILE A 46 -3.94 -5.43 7.43
C ILE A 46 -4.12 -4.84 8.82
N HIS A 47 -4.39 -5.68 9.84
CA HIS A 47 -4.55 -5.21 11.20
C HIS A 47 -3.27 -4.56 11.73
N LYS A 48 -2.10 -5.19 11.52
CA LYS A 48 -0.80 -4.60 11.90
C LYS A 48 -0.57 -3.23 11.26
N HIS A 49 -0.92 -3.07 9.98
CA HIS A 49 -0.82 -1.76 9.31
C HIS A 49 -1.77 -0.72 9.91
N LEU A 50 -3.01 -1.09 10.26
CA LEU A 50 -3.96 -0.18 10.90
C LEU A 50 -3.51 0.26 12.29
N GLU A 51 -2.82 -0.62 13.01
CA GLU A 51 -2.20 -0.32 14.30
C GLU A 51 -1.06 0.69 14.15
N LEU A 52 -0.18 0.51 13.15
CA LEU A 52 0.89 1.47 12.82
C LEU A 52 0.33 2.86 12.45
N LEU A 53 -0.82 2.90 11.79
CA LEU A 53 -1.46 4.15 11.35
C LEU A 53 -2.34 4.81 12.42
N LYS A 54 -2.38 4.30 13.66
CA LYS A 54 -3.21 4.86 14.75
C LYS A 54 -2.99 6.36 15.00
N ALA A 55 -1.73 6.81 14.93
CA ALA A 55 -1.36 8.21 15.11
C ALA A 55 -1.65 9.09 13.87
N HIS A 56 -2.12 8.50 12.77
CA HIS A 56 -2.32 9.16 11.48
C HIS A 56 -3.73 8.91 10.93
N PRO A 57 -4.78 9.49 11.55
CA PRO A 57 -6.17 9.17 11.24
C PRO A 57 -6.54 9.37 9.76
N GLN A 58 -5.99 10.40 9.10
CA GLN A 58 -6.22 10.65 7.68
C GLN A 58 -5.59 9.55 6.80
N LEU A 59 -4.35 9.13 7.09
CA LEU A 59 -3.70 8.04 6.37
C LEU A 59 -4.38 6.70 6.61
N LYS A 60 -4.83 6.45 7.86
CA LYS A 60 -5.60 5.27 8.22
C LYS A 60 -6.89 5.17 7.38
N ASN A 61 -7.64 6.26 7.26
CA ASN A 61 -8.87 6.28 6.46
C ASN A 61 -8.60 6.03 4.98
N LEU A 62 -7.54 6.64 4.42
CA LEU A 62 -7.13 6.40 3.05
C LEU A 62 -6.73 4.94 2.81
N TYR A 63 -5.95 4.36 3.74
CA TYR A 63 -5.53 2.97 3.68
C TYR A 63 -6.72 2.01 3.70
N ILE A 64 -7.71 2.25 4.56
CA ILE A 64 -8.96 1.46 4.63
C ILE A 64 -9.68 1.53 3.28
N LEU A 65 -9.92 2.74 2.77
CA LEU A 65 -10.63 2.94 1.50
C LEU A 65 -9.96 2.22 0.32
N ILE A 66 -8.63 2.33 0.20
CA ILE A 66 -7.87 1.65 -0.85
C ILE A 66 -7.92 0.13 -0.67
N THR A 67 -7.79 -0.37 0.57
CA THR A 67 -7.85 -1.80 0.88
C THR A 67 -9.20 -2.39 0.49
N GLU A 68 -10.30 -1.73 0.87
CA GLU A 68 -11.66 -2.13 0.52
C GLU A 68 -11.84 -2.14 -1.00
N SER A 69 -11.40 -1.07 -1.69
CA SER A 69 -11.47 -1.00 -3.15
C SER A 69 -10.72 -2.13 -3.84
N ILE A 70 -9.51 -2.50 -3.36
CA ILE A 70 -8.73 -3.61 -3.92
C ILE A 70 -9.42 -4.95 -3.67
N GLN A 71 -10.05 -5.14 -2.50
CA GLN A 71 -10.77 -6.37 -2.18
C GLN A 71 -12.01 -6.60 -3.06
N GLN A 72 -12.59 -5.55 -3.62
CA GLN A 72 -13.70 -5.63 -4.59
C GLN A 72 -13.24 -5.98 -6.01
N LEU A 73 -11.93 -6.12 -6.28
CA LEU A 73 -11.45 -6.54 -7.59
C LEU A 73 -11.68 -8.03 -7.88
N LYS A 74 -12.07 -8.81 -6.87
CA LYS A 74 -12.49 -10.21 -7.02
C LYS A 74 -13.93 -10.35 -7.49
#